data_AF-A0A2N7VDB7-F1
#
_entry.id   AF-A0A2N7VDB7-F1
#
_cell.length_a   1.000
_cell.length_b   1.000
_cell.length_c   1.000
_cell.angle_alpha   90.00
_cell.angle_beta   90.00
_cell.angle_gamma   90.00
#
_symmetry.space_group_name_H-M   'P 1'
#
loop_
_entity.id
_entity.type
_entity.pdbx_description
1 polymer ?
#
loop_
_entity_poly.entity_id
_entity_poly.type
_entity_poly.pdbx_seq_one_letter_code
_entity_poly.pdbx_strand_id
1 'polypeptide(L)'
;MHYNRYRYYDPSAGRFISTDPIKLAGGVNLYRYVSNHPTGLVDPLGLVDINNFPTDESIHEYAKNIRENPNVLQIGAHGNPDVVTDRNLNAMSMQDLGDQIKAHPKYIKGMPIQLCSCETGKGPHPVAQKLADHIGSNVIAPDKTLWIWPNGKMLQVETAPGGGPDLTRVGQWRVFRPKG
;
A
#
# COMPACT_ATOMS: atom_id res chain seq x y z
N MET A 1 17.94 -8.83 39.56
CA MET A 1 16.52 -8.71 39.96
C MET A 1 15.92 -7.52 39.25
N HIS A 2 14.92 -7.71 38.38
CA HIS A 2 13.85 -6.75 38.14
C HIS A 2 12.60 -7.57 37.74
N TYR A 3 11.66 -7.64 38.68
CA TYR A 3 10.30 -8.15 38.47
C TYR A 3 9.52 -7.11 37.66
N ASN A 4 8.86 -7.52 36.58
CA ASN A 4 7.76 -6.76 35.98
C ASN A 4 6.49 -7.59 36.09
N ARG A 5 5.65 -7.16 37.03
CA ARG A 5 4.40 -7.77 37.44
C ARG A 5 3.34 -7.44 36.39
N TYR A 6 2.70 -8.48 35.85
CA TYR A 6 1.49 -8.46 35.01
C TYR A 6 1.63 -8.12 33.52
N ARG A 7 2.21 -9.03 32.71
CA ARG A 7 1.73 -9.32 31.34
C ARG A 7 2.21 -10.72 30.92
N TYR A 8 1.29 -11.67 30.81
CA TYR A 8 1.58 -13.02 30.33
C TYR A 8 1.63 -13.02 28.81
N TYR A 9 2.77 -13.43 28.26
CA TYR A 9 3.01 -13.64 26.84
C TYR A 9 2.62 -15.08 26.50
N ASP A 10 1.74 -15.28 25.50
CA ASP A 10 1.44 -16.60 24.97
C ASP A 10 2.19 -16.83 23.65
N PRO A 11 3.26 -17.63 23.66
CA PRO A 11 4.07 -17.91 22.48
C PRO A 11 3.33 -18.76 21.43
N SER A 12 2.22 -19.42 21.77
CA SER A 12 1.48 -20.27 20.83
C SER A 12 0.53 -19.48 19.91
N ALA A 13 0.12 -18.27 20.32
CA ALA A 13 -0.82 -17.43 19.56
C ALA A 13 -0.19 -16.16 18.98
N GLY A 14 1.08 -15.86 19.28
CA GLY A 14 1.80 -14.70 18.75
C GLY A 14 1.20 -13.34 19.16
N ARG A 15 0.49 -13.25 20.29
CA ARG A 15 -0.15 -12.00 20.77
C ARG A 15 -0.25 -11.94 22.29
N PHE A 16 -0.35 -10.72 22.83
CA PHE A 16 -0.73 -10.50 24.23
C PHE A 16 -2.26 -10.60 24.39
N ILE A 17 -2.70 -11.15 25.51
CA ILE A 17 -4.10 -11.60 25.73
C ILE A 17 -4.99 -10.62 26.52
N SER A 18 -4.56 -9.38 26.76
CA SER A 18 -5.39 -8.41 27.51
C SER A 18 -5.72 -7.14 26.71
N THR A 19 -6.95 -6.67 26.85
CA THR A 19 -7.50 -5.43 26.27
C THR A 19 -7.12 -4.18 27.07
N ASP A 20 -6.93 -3.08 26.35
CA ASP A 20 -6.51 -1.77 26.88
C ASP A 20 -7.73 -0.82 27.04
N PRO A 21 -7.95 -0.17 28.20
CA PRO A 21 -9.03 0.80 28.38
C PRO A 21 -8.51 2.24 28.18
N ILE A 22 -8.69 2.81 26.98
CA ILE A 22 -8.23 4.19 26.70
C ILE A 22 -9.24 5.23 27.21
N LYS A 23 -8.75 6.17 28.03
CA LYS A 23 -9.36 7.49 28.27
C LYS A 23 -8.27 8.56 28.26
N LEU A 24 -8.40 9.46 27.28
CA LEU A 24 -7.82 10.81 27.15
C LEU A 24 -6.29 11.00 27.14
N ALA A 25 -5.88 11.75 26.10
CA ALA A 25 -4.73 12.65 26.03
C ALA A 25 -3.31 12.03 25.96
N GLY A 26 -2.86 11.73 24.73
CA GLY A 26 -1.45 11.45 24.39
C GLY A 26 -1.32 10.44 23.24
N GLY A 27 -1.12 10.93 22.01
CA GLY A 27 -1.11 10.14 20.78
C GLY A 27 -0.15 8.94 20.77
N VAL A 28 -0.62 7.83 20.20
CA VAL A 28 -0.21 6.44 20.46
C VAL A 28 0.82 5.96 19.44
N ASN A 29 2.10 6.34 19.60
CA ASN A 29 3.19 5.70 18.86
C ASN A 29 4.10 4.95 19.83
N LEU A 30 3.70 3.71 20.18
CA LEU A 30 4.36 2.85 21.16
C LEU A 30 4.95 1.56 20.54
N TYR A 31 5.05 1.47 19.20
CA TYR A 31 5.60 0.31 18.47
C TYR A 31 6.93 0.59 17.74
N ARG A 32 7.77 1.50 18.26
CA ARG A 32 9.10 1.70 17.67
C ARG A 32 10.02 0.53 18.05
N TYR A 33 10.34 -0.33 17.09
CA TYR A 33 11.60 -1.08 17.12
C TYR A 33 12.49 -0.58 15.98
N VAL A 34 13.65 -0.06 16.38
CA VAL A 34 14.58 0.74 15.58
C VAL A 34 15.61 -0.16 14.89
N SER A 35 15.90 0.17 13.63
CA SER A 35 17.14 0.01 12.86
C SER A 35 17.97 -1.28 13.00
N ASN A 36 18.10 -2.00 11.89
CA ASN A 36 19.30 -2.82 11.66
C ASN A 36 19.67 -2.91 10.16
N HIS A 37 20.68 -2.14 9.74
CA HIS A 37 21.38 -2.24 8.45
C HIS A 37 22.47 -3.32 8.54
N PRO A 38 22.77 -4.02 7.43
CA PRO A 38 24.11 -3.86 6.87
C PRO A 38 24.12 -3.66 5.35
N THR A 39 25.04 -2.80 4.94
CA THR A 39 25.31 -2.27 3.60
C THR A 39 25.90 -3.31 2.63
N GLY A 40 25.52 -3.20 1.36
CA GLY A 40 26.15 -3.85 0.21
C GLY A 40 25.69 -3.23 -1.11
N LEU A 41 25.99 -1.94 -1.30
CA LEU A 41 25.98 -1.16 -2.55
C LEU A 41 25.01 -1.61 -3.66
N VAL A 42 23.78 -1.09 -3.61
CA VAL A 42 22.92 -0.78 -4.76
C VAL A 42 22.31 0.60 -4.47
N ASP A 43 22.37 1.53 -5.42
CA ASP A 43 21.84 2.91 -5.33
C ASP A 43 21.01 3.20 -6.60
N PRO A 44 19.94 4.07 -6.66
CA PRO A 44 19.38 4.95 -5.60
C PRO A 44 17.82 5.11 -5.49
N LEU A 45 16.93 4.45 -6.25
CA LEU A 45 15.47 4.78 -6.21
C LEU A 45 14.52 3.59 -6.40
N GLY A 46 14.79 2.44 -5.78
CA GLY A 46 13.88 1.27 -5.77
C GLY A 46 12.56 1.50 -5.03
N LEU A 47 12.03 2.72 -5.11
CA LEU A 47 10.80 3.19 -4.52
C LEU A 47 9.67 3.00 -5.54
N VAL A 48 8.45 2.84 -5.04
CA VAL A 48 7.27 3.20 -5.82
C VAL A 48 7.45 4.62 -6.41
N ASP A 49 7.16 4.81 -7.70
CA ASP A 49 7.46 6.08 -8.39
C ASP A 49 6.71 7.27 -7.76
N ILE A 50 5.45 7.06 -7.39
CA ILE A 50 4.65 8.01 -6.64
C ILE A 50 4.21 7.35 -5.33
N ASN A 51 4.67 7.87 -4.19
CA ASN A 51 4.31 7.38 -2.86
C ASN A 51 3.33 8.34 -2.15
N ASN A 52 2.04 8.01 -2.23
CA ASN A 52 0.95 8.71 -1.56
C ASN A 52 0.56 8.06 -0.22
N PHE A 53 1.29 7.06 0.28
CA PHE A 53 1.05 6.60 1.65
C PHE A 53 1.47 7.68 2.68
N PRO A 54 0.71 7.86 3.79
CA PRO A 54 1.10 8.78 4.85
C PRO A 54 2.47 8.44 5.45
N THR A 55 3.30 9.45 5.70
CA THR A 55 4.70 9.24 6.15
C THR A 55 4.82 8.67 7.56
N ASP A 56 3.74 8.71 8.35
CA ASP A 56 3.65 8.16 9.69
C ASP A 56 3.19 6.70 9.73
N GLU A 57 2.90 6.10 8.57
CA GLU A 57 2.57 4.69 8.45
C GLU A 57 3.76 3.84 7.98
N SER A 58 3.86 2.62 8.51
CA SER A 58 4.94 1.68 8.14
C SER A 58 4.92 1.31 6.65
N ILE A 59 3.74 1.28 6.02
CA ILE A 59 3.59 0.99 4.59
C ILE A 59 4.29 2.03 3.71
N HIS A 60 4.45 3.27 4.18
CA HIS A 60 5.21 4.29 3.44
C HIS A 60 6.67 3.86 3.26
N GLU A 61 7.31 3.32 4.31
CA GLU A 61 8.67 2.79 4.23
C GLU A 61 8.73 1.47 3.44
N TYR A 62 7.68 0.66 3.50
CA TYR A 62 7.64 -0.60 2.74
C TYR A 62 7.53 -0.34 1.24
N ALA A 63 6.75 0.67 0.85
CA ALA A 63 6.58 1.08 -0.53
C ALA A 63 7.88 1.60 -1.17
N LYS A 64 8.82 2.08 -0.36
CA LYS A 64 10.18 2.44 -0.78
C LYS A 64 11.04 1.25 -1.19
N ASN A 65 10.62 0.02 -0.90
CA ASN A 65 11.34 -1.19 -1.28
C ASN A 65 10.66 -1.93 -2.43
N ILE A 66 9.56 -1.41 -2.98
CA ILE A 66 8.86 -2.03 -4.10
C ILE A 66 9.80 -2.06 -5.31
N ARG A 67 10.03 -3.25 -5.83
CA ARG A 67 10.91 -3.44 -6.99
C ARG A 67 10.40 -2.60 -8.18
N GLU A 68 11.28 -1.71 -8.64
CA GLU A 68 11.05 -0.89 -9.82
C GLU A 68 10.72 -1.75 -11.05
N ASN A 69 9.83 -1.24 -11.88
CA ASN A 69 9.46 -1.85 -13.15
C ASN A 69 9.49 -0.78 -14.25
N PRO A 70 10.46 -0.81 -15.18
CA PRO A 70 10.62 0.24 -16.19
C PRO A 70 9.46 0.30 -17.20
N ASN A 71 8.58 -0.70 -17.23
CA ASN A 71 7.46 -0.79 -18.18
C ASN A 71 6.15 -0.21 -17.63
N VAL A 72 6.10 0.19 -16.36
CA VAL A 72 4.90 0.76 -15.73
C VAL A 72 5.29 1.90 -14.79
N LEU A 73 4.41 2.88 -14.61
CA LEU A 73 4.56 3.85 -13.52
C LEU A 73 3.83 3.33 -12.28
N GLN A 74 4.54 3.08 -11.19
CA GLN A 74 3.97 2.52 -9.96
C GLN A 74 3.51 3.64 -9.02
N ILE A 75 2.29 3.50 -8.48
CA ILE A 75 1.68 4.48 -7.57
C ILE A 75 1.21 3.76 -6.31
N GLY A 76 1.79 4.10 -5.18
CA GLY A 76 1.40 3.60 -3.86
C GLY A 76 0.44 4.59 -3.21
N ALA A 77 -0.71 4.10 -2.76
CA ALA A 77 -1.71 4.90 -2.05
C ALA A 77 -2.61 3.97 -1.24
N HIS A 78 -3.28 4.50 -0.22
CA HIS A 78 -4.47 3.82 0.28
C HIS A 78 -5.61 3.98 -0.71
N GLY A 79 -6.47 2.98 -0.75
CA GLY A 79 -7.64 3.02 -1.59
C GLY A 79 -8.55 1.82 -1.39
N ASN A 80 -9.60 1.82 -2.19
CA ASN A 80 -10.64 0.82 -2.24
C ASN A 80 -11.21 0.80 -3.68
N PRO A 81 -12.30 0.07 -3.97
CA PRO A 81 -12.86 0.02 -5.32
C PRO A 81 -13.29 1.38 -5.89
N ASP A 82 -13.55 2.38 -5.04
CA ASP A 82 -14.15 3.65 -5.44
C ASP A 82 -13.17 4.82 -5.46
N VAL A 83 -12.12 4.78 -4.63
CA VAL A 83 -11.24 5.91 -4.37
C VAL A 83 -9.80 5.48 -4.08
N VAL A 84 -8.87 6.38 -4.39
CA VAL A 84 -7.48 6.41 -3.91
C VAL A 84 -7.24 7.70 -3.13
N THR A 85 -6.27 7.70 -2.23
CA THR A 85 -6.01 8.83 -1.33
C THR A 85 -4.66 9.49 -1.56
N ASP A 86 -4.55 10.75 -1.17
CA ASP A 86 -3.28 11.46 -1.03
C ASP A 86 -2.55 11.08 0.27
N ARG A 87 -1.38 11.68 0.50
CA ARG A 87 -0.58 11.46 1.73
C ARG A 87 -1.25 11.89 3.03
N ASN A 88 -2.33 12.68 2.95
CA ASN A 88 -3.09 13.15 4.08
C ASN A 88 -4.41 12.36 4.27
N LEU A 89 -4.57 11.24 3.56
CA LEU A 89 -5.77 10.40 3.55
C LEU A 89 -7.01 11.08 2.94
N ASN A 90 -6.84 12.17 2.19
CA ASN A 90 -7.94 12.77 1.44
C ASN A 90 -8.19 11.99 0.17
N ALA A 91 -9.47 11.78 -0.16
CA ALA A 91 -9.88 11.24 -1.44
C ALA A 91 -9.37 12.11 -2.60
N MET A 92 -8.67 11.49 -3.56
CA MET A 92 -8.21 12.17 -4.76
C MET A 92 -9.25 12.10 -5.87
N SER A 93 -9.47 13.20 -6.58
CA SER A 93 -10.19 13.17 -7.86
C SER A 93 -9.33 12.51 -8.94
N MET A 94 -9.96 12.06 -10.03
CA MET A 94 -9.21 11.51 -11.17
C MET A 94 -8.39 12.60 -11.88
N GLN A 95 -8.82 13.85 -11.79
CA GLN A 95 -8.06 15.02 -12.24
C GLN A 95 -6.78 15.17 -11.41
N ASP A 96 -6.88 15.24 -10.08
CA ASP A 96 -5.71 15.44 -9.22
C ASP A 96 -4.71 14.30 -9.36
N LEU A 97 -5.19 13.04 -9.37
CA LEU A 97 -4.32 11.89 -9.58
C LEU A 97 -3.73 11.89 -11.01
N GLY A 98 -4.54 12.23 -12.01
CA GLY A 98 -4.10 12.32 -13.40
C GLY A 98 -3.03 13.38 -13.61
N ASP A 99 -3.16 14.53 -12.97
CA ASP A 99 -2.20 15.63 -13.02
C ASP A 99 -0.91 15.26 -12.29
N GLN A 100 -1.00 14.61 -11.12
CA GLN A 100 0.15 14.09 -10.41
C GLN A 100 0.95 13.08 -11.26
N ILE A 101 0.25 12.17 -11.96
CA ILE A 101 0.85 11.20 -12.88
C ILE A 101 1.55 11.91 -14.04
N LYS A 102 0.83 12.81 -14.72
CA LYS A 102 1.35 13.50 -15.91
C LYS A 102 2.51 14.43 -15.60
N ALA A 103 2.60 14.95 -14.38
CA ALA A 103 3.72 15.76 -13.90
C ALA A 103 4.97 14.94 -13.54
N HIS A 104 4.85 13.61 -13.37
CA HIS A 104 5.99 12.78 -12.97
C HIS A 104 6.99 12.63 -14.12
N PRO A 105 8.31 12.84 -13.90
CA PRO A 105 9.31 12.87 -14.98
C PRO A 105 9.50 11.52 -15.70
N LYS A 106 9.16 10.40 -15.05
CA LYS A 106 9.17 9.07 -15.69
C LYS A 106 7.91 8.79 -16.53
N TYR A 107 6.85 9.59 -16.38
CA TYR A 107 5.61 9.34 -17.11
C TYR A 107 5.79 9.65 -18.60
N ILE A 108 5.42 8.68 -19.42
CA ILE A 108 5.33 8.83 -20.87
C ILE A 108 3.87 8.60 -21.25
N LYS A 109 3.32 9.42 -22.15
CA LYS A 109 1.93 9.26 -22.61
C LYS A 109 1.69 7.84 -23.13
N GLY A 110 0.68 7.16 -22.58
CA GLY A 110 0.35 5.76 -22.90
C GLY A 110 1.07 4.72 -22.05
N MET A 111 2.02 5.11 -21.19
CA MET A 111 2.68 4.22 -20.25
C MET A 111 1.65 3.60 -19.29
N PRO A 112 1.63 2.27 -19.11
CA PRO A 112 0.74 1.65 -18.15
C PRO A 112 1.03 2.13 -16.72
N ILE A 113 -0.01 2.27 -15.92
CA ILE A 113 0.07 2.61 -14.50
C ILE A 113 -0.16 1.36 -13.67
N GLN A 114 0.62 1.12 -12.63
CA GLN A 114 0.34 0.09 -11.64
C GLN A 114 -0.09 0.75 -10.32
N LEU A 115 -1.37 0.56 -9.94
CA LEU A 115 -1.88 1.01 -8.66
C LEU A 115 -1.54 -0.01 -7.58
N CYS A 116 -0.54 0.30 -6.77
CA CYS A 116 -0.17 -0.42 -5.57
C CYS A 116 -1.10 0.00 -4.41
N SER A 117 -2.41 -0.24 -4.57
CA SER A 117 -3.47 0.21 -3.66
C SER A 117 -4.59 -0.82 -3.54
N CYS A 118 -5.02 -1.12 -2.31
CA CYS A 118 -5.98 -2.17 -1.98
C CYS A 118 -7.27 -2.11 -2.80
N GLU A 119 -7.69 -3.25 -3.36
CA GLU A 119 -9.00 -3.45 -4.01
C GLU A 119 -9.36 -2.45 -5.13
N THR A 120 -8.41 -1.65 -5.60
CA THR A 120 -8.67 -0.60 -6.60
C THR A 120 -9.07 -1.14 -7.97
N GLY A 121 -8.90 -2.45 -8.20
CA GLY A 121 -9.39 -3.19 -9.36
C GLY A 121 -10.57 -4.11 -9.05
N LYS A 122 -11.23 -4.01 -7.90
CA LYS A 122 -12.34 -4.92 -7.53
C LYS A 122 -13.68 -4.44 -8.09
N GLY A 123 -14.53 -5.39 -8.50
CA GLY A 123 -15.88 -5.10 -8.98
C GLY A 123 -15.98 -4.62 -10.44
N PRO A 124 -17.19 -4.18 -10.86
CA PRO A 124 -17.49 -3.84 -12.26
C PRO A 124 -17.12 -2.41 -12.67
N HIS A 125 -17.08 -1.46 -11.74
CA HIS A 125 -16.78 -0.04 -12.00
C HIS A 125 -15.67 0.52 -11.10
N PRO A 126 -14.49 -0.14 -11.05
CA PRO A 126 -13.43 0.24 -10.13
C PRO A 126 -12.82 1.60 -10.47
N VAL A 127 -12.21 2.25 -9.47
CA VAL A 127 -11.41 3.46 -9.60
C VAL A 127 -10.28 3.27 -10.62
N ALA A 128 -9.70 2.07 -10.75
CA ALA A 128 -8.72 1.77 -11.78
C ALA A 128 -9.26 1.96 -13.21
N GLN A 129 -10.53 1.61 -13.48
CA GLN A 129 -11.14 1.85 -14.78
C GLN A 129 -11.37 3.36 -15.01
N LYS A 130 -11.88 4.07 -14.00
CA LYS A 130 -12.08 5.53 -14.07
C LYS A 130 -10.76 6.25 -14.36
N LEU A 131 -9.68 5.81 -13.72
CA LEU A 131 -8.34 6.33 -13.97
C LEU A 131 -7.89 6.04 -15.39
N ALA A 132 -8.04 4.79 -15.87
CA ALA A 132 -7.65 4.40 -17.23
C ALA A 132 -8.34 5.25 -18.29
N ASP A 133 -9.65 5.46 -18.13
CA ASP A 133 -10.45 6.31 -19.02
C ASP A 133 -9.98 7.77 -18.96
N HIS A 134 -9.63 8.28 -17.77
CA HIS A 134 -9.18 9.66 -17.57
C HIS A 134 -7.77 9.95 -18.16
N ILE A 135 -6.81 9.05 -17.95
CA ILE A 135 -5.41 9.25 -18.39
C ILE A 135 -5.15 8.71 -19.81
N GLY A 136 -6.09 7.96 -20.38
CA GLY A 136 -5.92 7.34 -21.70
C GLY A 136 -4.79 6.31 -21.76
N SER A 137 -4.48 5.65 -20.65
CA SER A 137 -3.42 4.62 -20.52
C SER A 137 -3.94 3.43 -19.73
N ASN A 138 -3.35 2.25 -19.94
CA ASN A 138 -3.76 1.06 -19.19
C ASN A 138 -3.48 1.25 -17.69
N VAL A 139 -4.37 0.74 -16.84
CA VAL A 139 -4.17 0.71 -15.39
C VAL A 139 -4.18 -0.74 -14.92
N ILE A 140 -3.19 -1.12 -14.12
CA ILE A 140 -3.03 -2.44 -13.52
C ILE A 140 -3.32 -2.30 -12.03
N ALA A 141 -4.32 -3.01 -11.51
CA ALA A 141 -4.76 -2.85 -10.13
C ALA A 141 -5.21 -4.18 -9.50
N PRO A 142 -5.04 -4.36 -8.18
CA PRO A 142 -5.42 -5.59 -7.50
C PRO A 142 -6.95 -5.69 -7.32
N ASP A 143 -7.49 -6.87 -7.52
CA ASP A 143 -8.92 -7.18 -7.26
C ASP A 143 -9.22 -7.56 -5.79
N LYS A 144 -8.18 -7.67 -4.97
CA LYS A 144 -8.22 -7.99 -3.54
C LYS A 144 -7.36 -7.03 -2.72
N THR A 145 -7.37 -7.22 -1.39
CA THR A 145 -6.50 -6.48 -0.47
C THR A 145 -5.04 -6.71 -0.87
N LEU A 146 -4.29 -5.61 -1.05
CA LEU A 146 -2.89 -5.66 -1.41
C LEU A 146 -2.04 -5.55 -0.15
N TRP A 147 -1.23 -6.58 0.09
CA TRP A 147 -0.28 -6.60 1.19
C TRP A 147 1.09 -6.21 0.67
N ILE A 148 1.74 -5.27 1.34
CA ILE A 148 3.11 -4.82 1.05
C ILE A 148 3.96 -5.12 2.29
N TRP A 149 4.98 -5.95 2.12
CA TRP A 149 5.89 -6.34 3.21
C TRP A 149 7.10 -5.41 3.30
N PRO A 150 7.86 -5.42 4.42
CA PRO A 150 9.03 -4.57 4.59
C PRO A 150 10.07 -4.66 3.46
N ASN A 151 10.19 -5.80 2.80
CA ASN A 151 11.09 -6.00 1.66
C ASN A 151 10.49 -5.55 0.31
N GLY A 152 9.36 -4.85 0.32
CA GLY A 152 8.64 -4.39 -0.87
C GLY A 152 7.97 -5.48 -1.69
N LYS A 153 7.93 -6.73 -1.19
CA LYS A 153 7.11 -7.77 -1.80
C LYS A 153 5.65 -7.33 -1.73
N MET A 154 4.92 -7.55 -2.82
CA MET A 154 3.49 -7.28 -2.92
C MET A 154 2.72 -8.56 -3.19
N LEU A 155 1.56 -8.74 -2.55
CA LEU A 155 0.63 -9.82 -2.87
C LEU A 155 -0.81 -9.42 -2.55
N GLN A 156 -1.67 -9.64 -3.53
CA GLN A 156 -3.11 -9.46 -3.43
C GLN A 156 -3.76 -10.75 -2.90
N VAL A 157 -4.29 -10.70 -1.68
CA VAL A 157 -4.94 -11.83 -0.99
C VAL A 157 -6.10 -11.31 -0.16
N GLU A 158 -7.03 -12.18 0.21
CA GLU A 158 -8.06 -11.79 1.20
C GLU A 158 -7.46 -11.53 2.58
N THR A 159 -8.22 -10.82 3.40
CA THR A 159 -7.93 -10.72 4.83
C THR A 159 -8.58 -11.90 5.54
N ALA A 160 -7.76 -12.72 6.19
CA ALA A 160 -8.22 -13.82 7.03
C ALA A 160 -9.07 -13.30 8.21
N PRO A 161 -9.96 -14.12 8.81
CA PRO A 161 -10.77 -13.72 9.96
C PRO A 161 -9.98 -13.15 11.15
N GLY A 162 -8.69 -13.51 11.28
CA GLY A 162 -7.78 -13.01 12.31
C GLY A 162 -7.06 -11.70 12.00
N GLY A 163 -7.34 -11.03 10.87
CA GLY A 163 -6.78 -9.72 10.53
C GLY A 163 -5.42 -9.73 9.81
N GLY A 164 -5.05 -10.85 9.18
CA GLY A 164 -3.81 -11.00 8.40
C GLY A 164 -4.05 -11.48 6.96
N PRO A 165 -3.01 -11.61 6.13
CA PRO A 165 -3.15 -12.10 4.76
C PRO A 165 -3.57 -13.58 4.74
N ASP A 166 -4.65 -13.91 4.02
CA ASP A 166 -5.01 -15.29 3.69
C ASP A 166 -4.30 -15.73 2.41
N LEU A 167 -3.13 -16.34 2.58
CA LEU A 167 -2.28 -16.81 1.48
C LEU A 167 -2.93 -17.92 0.63
N THR A 168 -4.05 -18.50 1.06
CA THR A 168 -4.80 -19.50 0.27
C THR A 168 -5.77 -18.87 -0.72
N ARG A 169 -6.08 -17.57 -0.57
CA ARG A 169 -7.09 -16.85 -1.36
C ARG A 169 -6.49 -15.72 -2.18
N VAL A 170 -5.49 -16.07 -3.00
CA VAL A 170 -4.78 -15.14 -3.89
C VAL A 170 -5.73 -14.51 -4.91
N GLY A 171 -5.64 -13.21 -5.09
CA GLY A 171 -6.36 -12.45 -6.11
C GLY A 171 -5.56 -12.30 -7.41
N GLN A 172 -5.93 -11.35 -8.24
CA GLN A 172 -5.28 -11.04 -9.51
C GLN A 172 -4.96 -9.55 -9.65
N TRP A 173 -3.87 -9.28 -10.36
CA TRP A 173 -3.67 -7.97 -10.98
C TRP A 173 -4.52 -7.91 -12.25
N ARG A 174 -5.55 -7.07 -12.23
CA ARG A 174 -6.43 -6.85 -13.39
C ARG A 174 -5.90 -5.70 -14.23
N VAL A 175 -6.03 -5.82 -15.54
CA VAL A 175 -5.69 -4.76 -16.50
C VAL A 175 -6.95 -4.07 -16.98
N PHE A 176 -7.01 -2.77 -16.79
CA PHE A 176 -8.09 -1.88 -17.22
C PHE A 176 -7.60 -1.06 -18.41
N ARG A 177 -8.32 -1.16 -19.54
CA ARG A 177 -8.00 -0.43 -20.76
C ARG A 177 -8.92 0.78 -20.87
N PRO A 178 -8.43 1.93 -21.37
CA PRO A 178 -9.26 3.10 -21.60
C PRO A 178 -10.42 2.76 -22.54
N LYS A 179 -11.62 3.18 -22.19
CA LYS A 179 -12.80 3.14 -23.06
C LYS A 179 -12.86 4.50 -23.76
N GLY A 180 -12.57 4.51 -25.05
CA GLY A 180 -12.66 5.70 -25.90
C GLY A 180 -14.09 6.18 -26.12
#